data_AF-A0A1K0FA53-F1
#
_entry.id   AF-A0A1K0FA53-F1
#
_cell.length_a   1.000
_cell.length_b   1.000
_cell.length_c   1.000
_cell.angle_alpha   90.00
_cell.angle_beta   90.00
_cell.angle_gamma   90.00
#
_symmetry.space_group_name_H-M   'P 1'
#
loop_
_entity.id
_entity.type
_entity.pdbx_description
1 polymer ?
#
loop_
_entity_poly.entity_id
_entity_poly.type
_entity_poly.pdbx_seq_one_letter_code
_entity_poly.pdbx_strand_id
1 'polypeptide(L)'
;MRDDEFLRRLGDELPRRLREADTVVALAGVLDWVRQRRGRTQRQVADRAQGTSGLSRSSVNNLLAGRKPIPGPAVLLPLARFCGVPDDLMDDVGAAWDRIGATEPAPSVAGDRHVVPEPRMAHDDQADAVRAERRRHLATLRVMADIAGKLTEESALPIARALYEHVLATRRELLGERNAETLNAAHNLGVVLGQLEDFSTARRVLEATYQARRDTLGEGHPSTLSSMESLATAHSELGEHDAARRLLTTCLEHRRRTLTESASSERVQALARYDTTAGKLLVVLHQLDDRQAIERMQASLVSMDDFPEEDTGRQLADPPGHRPGSRTSPARDRRGGRNRNHPPS
;
A
#
# COMPACT_ATOMS: atom_id res chain seq x y z
N MET A 1 -32.08 -8.38 -6.73
CA MET A 1 -33.00 -8.65 -5.60
C MET A 1 -32.43 -9.61 -4.55
N ARG A 2 -31.85 -10.78 -4.88
CA ARG A 2 -31.23 -11.65 -3.85
C ARG A 2 -29.83 -11.22 -3.41
N ASP A 3 -29.07 -10.58 -4.30
CA ASP A 3 -27.70 -10.16 -4.00
C ASP A 3 -27.65 -8.91 -3.12
N ASP A 4 -28.47 -7.88 -3.36
CA ASP A 4 -28.42 -6.63 -2.58
C ASP A 4 -28.91 -6.78 -1.15
N GLU A 5 -29.98 -7.54 -0.93
CA GLU A 5 -30.49 -7.80 0.43
C GLU A 5 -29.50 -8.66 1.24
N PHE A 6 -28.85 -9.62 0.58
CA PHE A 6 -27.81 -10.45 1.19
C PHE A 6 -26.54 -9.64 1.47
N LEU A 7 -26.09 -8.79 0.53
CA LEU A 7 -24.93 -7.91 0.70
C LEU A 7 -25.15 -6.86 1.80
N ARG A 8 -26.38 -6.33 1.92
CA ARG A 8 -26.75 -5.40 3.00
C ARG A 8 -26.74 -6.11 4.35
N ARG A 9 -27.37 -7.28 4.43
CA ARG A 9 -27.42 -8.09 5.66
C ARG A 9 -26.04 -8.60 6.09
N LEU A 10 -25.17 -8.88 5.14
CA LEU A 10 -23.78 -9.27 5.38
C LEU A 10 -22.89 -8.08 5.73
N GLY A 11 -23.07 -6.92 5.08
CA GLY A 11 -22.42 -5.66 5.49
C GLY A 11 -22.78 -5.27 6.93
N ASP A 12 -23.98 -5.62 7.40
CA ASP A 12 -24.42 -5.39 8.77
C ASP A 12 -23.87 -6.46 9.76
N GLU A 13 -23.71 -7.71 9.31
CA GLU A 13 -23.37 -8.88 10.13
C GLU A 13 -21.86 -9.15 10.21
N LEU A 14 -21.10 -8.92 9.13
CA LEU A 14 -19.65 -9.14 9.09
C LEU A 14 -18.95 -8.25 10.14
N PRO A 15 -19.21 -6.93 10.23
CA PRO A 15 -18.62 -6.10 11.29
C PRO A 15 -19.03 -6.54 12.70
N ARG A 16 -20.20 -7.15 12.90
CA ARG A 16 -20.60 -7.74 14.19
C ARG A 16 -19.79 -9.00 14.52
N ARG A 17 -19.72 -9.96 13.59
CA ARG A 17 -18.98 -11.22 13.77
C ARG A 17 -17.46 -11.02 13.89
N LEU A 18 -16.92 -10.02 13.20
CA LEU A 18 -15.50 -9.64 13.29
C LEU A 18 -15.18 -8.83 14.57
N ARG A 19 -16.16 -8.17 15.19
CA ARG A 19 -16.02 -7.55 16.53
C ARG A 19 -16.05 -8.56 17.69
N GLU A 20 -16.63 -9.73 17.46
CA GLU A 20 -16.85 -10.78 18.47
C GLU A 20 -15.72 -11.83 18.56
N ALA A 21 -14.73 -11.83 17.64
CA ALA A 21 -13.70 -12.87 17.54
C ALA A 21 -12.29 -12.31 17.32
N ASP A 22 -11.26 -13.06 17.77
CA ASP A 22 -9.85 -12.77 17.51
C ASP A 22 -9.59 -12.54 16.01
N THR A 23 -8.75 -11.56 15.66
CA THR A 23 -8.53 -11.07 14.27
C THR A 23 -8.09 -12.15 13.29
N VAL A 24 -7.50 -13.23 13.78
CA VAL A 24 -7.10 -14.39 12.98
C VAL A 24 -8.30 -15.28 12.60
N VAL A 25 -9.32 -15.37 13.47
CA VAL A 25 -10.62 -15.98 13.17
C VAL A 25 -11.41 -15.12 12.18
N ALA A 26 -11.29 -13.81 12.32
CA ALA A 26 -11.88 -12.84 11.40
C ALA A 26 -11.37 -13.01 9.96
N LEU A 27 -10.07 -13.28 9.77
CA LEU A 27 -9.50 -13.56 8.44
C LEU A 27 -10.11 -14.81 7.79
N ALA A 28 -10.38 -15.85 8.57
CA ALA A 28 -11.03 -17.07 8.10
C ALA A 28 -12.46 -16.82 7.59
N GLY A 29 -13.24 -16.01 8.30
CA GLY A 29 -14.57 -15.60 7.87
C GLY A 29 -14.53 -14.80 6.56
N VAL A 30 -13.53 -13.93 6.39
CA VAL A 30 -13.31 -13.18 5.14
C VAL A 30 -12.99 -14.11 3.98
N LEU A 31 -12.09 -15.09 4.19
CA LEU A 31 -11.76 -16.07 3.15
C LEU A 31 -12.95 -16.94 2.76
N ASP A 32 -13.73 -17.40 3.75
CA ASP A 32 -14.95 -18.16 3.47
C ASP A 32 -15.97 -17.34 2.69
N TRP A 33 -16.06 -16.05 3.00
CA TRP A 33 -16.91 -15.13 2.27
C TRP A 33 -16.43 -14.90 0.82
N VAL A 34 -15.12 -14.65 0.60
CA VAL A 34 -14.53 -14.51 -0.75
C VAL A 34 -14.79 -15.77 -1.58
N ARG A 35 -14.59 -16.93 -0.95
CA ARG A 35 -14.89 -18.24 -1.53
C ARG A 35 -16.32 -18.32 -2.03
N GLN A 36 -17.30 -17.94 -1.21
CA GLN A 36 -18.72 -17.96 -1.59
C GLN A 36 -19.00 -17.04 -2.77
N ARG A 37 -18.44 -15.83 -2.79
CA ARG A 37 -18.68 -14.87 -3.89
C ARG A 37 -18.07 -15.30 -5.21
N ARG A 38 -16.94 -16.01 -5.16
CA ARG A 38 -16.32 -16.65 -6.33
C ARG A 38 -17.02 -17.94 -6.76
N GLY A 39 -18.16 -18.28 -6.15
CA GLY A 39 -18.94 -19.48 -6.46
C GLY A 39 -18.23 -20.79 -6.09
N ARG A 40 -17.22 -20.74 -5.22
CA ARG A 40 -16.43 -21.91 -4.83
C ARG A 40 -17.09 -22.59 -3.65
N THR A 41 -17.23 -23.91 -3.68
CA THR A 41 -17.72 -24.69 -2.54
C THR A 41 -16.59 -25.00 -1.57
N GLN A 42 -16.90 -25.21 -0.28
CA GLN A 42 -15.91 -25.67 0.70
C GLN A 42 -15.23 -26.98 0.26
N ARG A 43 -15.97 -27.87 -0.40
CA ARG A 43 -15.42 -29.12 -0.95
C ARG A 43 -14.35 -28.86 -2.02
N GLN A 44 -14.63 -27.97 -2.98
CA GLN A 44 -13.65 -27.61 -4.02
C GLN A 44 -12.39 -26.98 -3.44
N VAL A 45 -12.53 -26.15 -2.40
CA VAL A 45 -11.38 -25.55 -1.69
C VAL A 45 -10.60 -26.61 -0.93
N ALA A 46 -11.29 -27.49 -0.21
CA ALA A 46 -10.67 -28.52 0.59
C ALA A 46 -9.97 -29.61 -0.24
N ASP A 47 -10.56 -30.02 -1.37
CA ASP A 47 -9.96 -30.98 -2.30
C ASP A 47 -8.67 -30.44 -2.91
N ARG A 48 -8.60 -29.14 -3.19
CA ARG A 48 -7.38 -28.49 -3.66
C ARG A 48 -6.35 -28.32 -2.53
N ALA A 49 -6.78 -27.95 -1.33
CA ALA A 49 -5.91 -27.79 -0.17
C ALA A 49 -5.22 -29.08 0.27
N GLN A 50 -5.90 -30.24 0.15
CA GLN A 50 -5.34 -31.55 0.43
C GLN A 50 -4.08 -31.87 -0.38
N GLY A 51 -4.00 -31.40 -1.64
CA GLY A 51 -2.88 -31.68 -2.54
C GLY A 51 -1.65 -30.78 -2.36
N THR A 52 -1.77 -29.65 -1.67
CA THR A 52 -0.72 -28.60 -1.67
C THR A 52 -0.21 -28.23 -0.29
N SER A 53 -1.05 -28.36 0.75
CA SER A 53 -0.72 -27.95 2.12
C SER A 53 -0.95 -29.06 3.16
N GLY A 54 -1.31 -30.28 2.71
CA GLY A 54 -1.54 -31.44 3.59
C GLY A 54 -2.74 -31.29 4.53
N LEU A 55 -3.57 -30.28 4.33
CA LEU A 55 -4.71 -29.98 5.19
C LEU A 55 -5.84 -30.98 4.94
N SER A 56 -6.34 -31.61 5.99
CA SER A 56 -7.55 -32.43 5.89
C SER A 56 -8.77 -31.57 5.53
N ARG A 57 -9.80 -32.16 4.89
CA ARG A 57 -11.09 -31.49 4.64
C ARG A 57 -11.68 -30.90 5.91
N SER A 58 -11.62 -31.66 7.01
CA SER A 58 -12.10 -31.22 8.32
C SER A 58 -11.31 -30.03 8.85
N SER A 59 -10.00 -29.98 8.60
CA SER A 59 -9.15 -28.83 8.96
C SER A 59 -9.56 -27.57 8.19
N VAL A 60 -9.73 -27.68 6.86
CA VAL A 60 -10.17 -26.55 6.03
C VAL A 60 -11.53 -26.03 6.48
N ASN A 61 -12.48 -26.91 6.77
CA ASN A 61 -13.81 -26.52 7.26
C ASN A 61 -13.74 -25.83 8.62
N ASN A 62 -12.91 -26.32 9.54
CA ASN A 62 -12.73 -25.68 10.84
C ASN A 62 -12.05 -24.31 10.75
N LEU A 63 -11.09 -24.16 9.83
CA LEU A 63 -10.44 -22.88 9.56
C LEU A 63 -11.43 -21.89 8.97
N LEU A 64 -12.08 -22.20 7.84
CA LEU A 64 -13.02 -21.29 7.17
C LEU A 64 -14.27 -20.97 8.01
N ALA A 65 -14.71 -21.89 8.87
CA ALA A 65 -15.81 -21.62 9.80
C ALA A 65 -15.39 -20.76 11.01
N GLY A 66 -14.13 -20.31 11.08
CA GLY A 66 -13.60 -19.52 12.18
C GLY A 66 -13.47 -20.29 13.50
N ARG A 67 -13.59 -21.62 13.47
CA ARG A 67 -13.50 -22.47 14.68
C ARG A 67 -12.07 -22.68 15.15
N LYS A 68 -11.09 -22.45 14.25
CA LYS A 68 -9.66 -22.49 14.55
C LYS A 68 -8.97 -21.32 13.86
N PRO A 69 -7.96 -20.70 14.51
CA PRO A 69 -7.15 -19.68 13.88
C PRO A 69 -6.32 -20.27 12.73
N ILE A 70 -6.06 -19.46 11.71
CA ILE A 70 -5.14 -19.79 10.63
C ILE A 70 -3.70 -19.83 11.20
N PRO A 71 -3.01 -20.98 11.12
CA PRO A 71 -1.78 -21.22 11.90
C PRO A 71 -0.52 -20.55 11.33
N GLY A 72 -0.52 -20.06 10.09
CA GLY A 72 0.69 -19.57 9.43
C GLY A 72 0.49 -19.21 7.95
N PRO A 73 1.51 -18.63 7.29
CA PRO A 73 1.43 -18.24 5.88
C PRO A 73 1.34 -19.47 4.98
N ALA A 74 2.03 -20.56 5.35
CA ALA A 74 2.00 -21.84 4.67
C ALA A 74 0.58 -22.44 4.57
N VAL A 75 -0.34 -22.05 5.46
CA VAL A 75 -1.74 -22.46 5.42
C VAL A 75 -2.63 -21.33 4.87
N LEU A 76 -2.37 -20.08 5.26
CA LEU A 76 -3.10 -18.91 4.77
C LEU A 76 -3.03 -18.80 3.26
N LEU A 77 -1.83 -18.87 2.68
CA LEU A 77 -1.62 -18.56 1.28
C LEU A 77 -2.32 -19.59 0.37
N PRO A 78 -2.11 -20.91 0.55
CA PRO A 78 -2.85 -21.89 -0.25
C PRO A 78 -4.36 -21.75 -0.03
N LEU A 79 -4.81 -21.55 1.21
CA LEU A 79 -6.24 -21.42 1.52
C LEU A 79 -6.87 -20.20 0.84
N ALA A 80 -6.22 -19.04 0.89
CA ALA A 80 -6.69 -17.81 0.25
C ALA A 80 -6.74 -17.94 -1.27
N ARG A 81 -5.69 -18.51 -1.88
CA ARG A 81 -5.67 -18.86 -3.31
C ARG A 81 -6.84 -19.76 -3.70
N PHE A 82 -7.13 -20.78 -2.90
CA PHE A 82 -8.26 -21.68 -3.15
C PHE A 82 -9.62 -21.03 -2.87
N CYS A 83 -9.70 -20.05 -1.98
CA CYS A 83 -10.88 -19.21 -1.81
C CYS A 83 -11.07 -18.23 -2.98
N GLY A 84 -10.01 -17.96 -3.75
CA GLY A 84 -10.07 -17.13 -4.95
C GLY A 84 -9.54 -15.73 -4.75
N VAL A 85 -8.66 -15.57 -3.78
CA VAL A 85 -7.75 -14.42 -3.72
C VAL A 85 -6.78 -14.53 -4.91
N PRO A 86 -6.56 -13.45 -5.68
CA PRO A 86 -5.65 -13.42 -6.83
C PRO A 86 -4.20 -13.79 -6.49
N ASP A 87 -3.50 -14.48 -7.41
CA ASP A 87 -2.14 -14.98 -7.20
C ASP A 87 -1.10 -13.85 -7.03
N ASP A 88 -1.29 -12.70 -7.68
CA ASP A 88 -0.45 -11.50 -7.54
C ASP A 88 -0.50 -10.90 -6.13
N LEU A 89 -1.61 -11.09 -5.41
CA LEU A 89 -1.78 -10.64 -4.03
C LEU A 89 -1.18 -11.61 -3.01
N MET A 90 -0.93 -12.86 -3.40
CA MET A 90 -0.46 -13.89 -2.48
C MET A 90 0.96 -13.60 -1.98
N ASP A 91 1.82 -13.04 -2.83
CA ASP A 91 3.19 -12.68 -2.44
C ASP A 91 3.20 -11.50 -1.46
N ASP A 92 2.32 -10.51 -1.65
CA ASP A 92 2.16 -9.39 -0.72
C ASP A 92 1.55 -9.80 0.62
N VAL A 93 0.55 -10.69 0.61
CA VAL A 93 -0.04 -11.29 1.81
C VAL A 93 0.97 -12.18 2.53
N GLY A 94 1.80 -12.91 1.77
CA GLY A 94 2.88 -13.74 2.30
C GLY A 94 3.97 -12.90 2.95
N ALA A 95 4.47 -11.87 2.27
CA ALA A 95 5.43 -10.92 2.82
C ALA A 95 4.85 -10.12 3.99
N ALA A 96 3.56 -9.75 3.95
CA ALA A 96 2.87 -9.14 5.08
C ALA A 96 2.81 -10.10 6.27
N TRP A 97 2.52 -11.39 6.04
CA TRP A 97 2.52 -12.45 7.05
C TRP A 97 3.93 -12.72 7.61
N ASP A 98 4.96 -12.79 6.77
CA ASP A 98 6.33 -13.05 7.20
C ASP A 98 6.89 -11.89 8.02
N ARG A 99 6.48 -10.64 7.72
CA ARG A 99 6.73 -9.48 8.60
C ARG A 99 6.05 -9.61 9.97
N ILE A 100 4.97 -10.38 10.08
CA ILE A 100 4.35 -10.74 11.38
C ILE A 100 5.26 -11.68 12.15
N GLY A 101 5.79 -12.72 11.48
CA GLY A 101 6.70 -13.71 12.07
C GLY A 101 8.08 -13.17 12.42
N ALA A 102 8.64 -12.27 11.60
CA ALA A 102 9.97 -11.69 11.77
C ALA A 102 10.06 -10.63 12.89
N THR A 103 8.96 -10.30 13.57
CA THR A 103 8.99 -9.42 14.76
C THR A 103 9.31 -10.16 16.07
N GLU A 104 9.77 -11.41 15.98
CA GLU A 104 10.48 -12.10 17.07
C GLU A 104 11.99 -11.79 17.01
N PRO A 105 12.62 -11.29 18.07
CA PRO A 105 13.90 -11.87 18.44
C PRO A 105 13.59 -13.29 18.93
N ALA A 106 14.27 -14.29 18.35
CA ALA A 106 14.23 -15.64 18.89
C ALA A 106 14.45 -15.57 20.41
N PRO A 107 13.69 -16.30 21.24
CA PRO A 107 14.07 -16.45 22.63
C PRO A 107 15.51 -16.92 22.61
N SER A 108 16.42 -16.17 23.24
CA SER A 108 17.82 -16.52 23.25
C SER A 108 17.92 -17.93 23.78
N VAL A 109 18.16 -18.91 22.91
CA VAL A 109 18.58 -20.24 23.31
C VAL A 109 20.01 -20.02 23.77
N ALA A 110 20.14 -19.57 25.02
CA ALA A 110 21.41 -19.48 25.70
C ALA A 110 21.92 -20.91 25.83
N GLY A 111 22.80 -21.27 24.91
CA GLY A 111 23.75 -22.35 25.13
C GLY A 111 24.55 -22.04 26.40
N ASP A 112 24.69 -23.07 27.22
CA ASP A 112 25.50 -23.17 28.44
C ASP A 112 26.48 -22.02 28.71
N ARG A 113 26.25 -21.35 29.85
CA ARG A 113 27.21 -21.27 30.97
C ARG A 113 26.55 -20.55 32.14
N HIS A 114 26.71 -21.10 33.35
CA HIS A 114 26.28 -20.58 34.64
C HIS A 114 26.24 -19.04 34.71
N VAL A 115 25.04 -18.48 34.55
CA VAL A 115 24.65 -17.19 35.08
C VAL A 115 23.34 -17.46 35.82
N VAL A 116 23.35 -17.24 37.13
CA VAL A 116 22.14 -17.32 37.94
C VAL A 116 21.14 -16.32 37.35
N PRO A 117 19.95 -16.72 36.90
CA PRO A 117 18.99 -15.78 36.37
C PRO A 117 18.55 -14.88 37.52
N GLU A 118 18.76 -13.56 37.39
CA GLU A 118 18.04 -12.61 38.24
C GLU A 118 16.53 -12.84 38.09
N PRO A 119 15.73 -12.66 39.15
CA PRO A 119 14.29 -12.89 39.09
C PRO A 119 13.64 -11.84 38.19
N ARG A 120 13.53 -12.15 36.89
CA ARG A 120 12.62 -11.44 35.98
C ARG A 120 11.20 -11.58 36.55
N MET A 121 10.62 -10.46 36.90
CA MET A 121 9.29 -10.38 37.51
C MET A 121 8.26 -10.86 36.49
N ALA A 122 7.35 -11.77 36.88
CA ALA A 122 6.29 -12.32 36.02
C ALA A 122 5.38 -11.26 35.34
N HIS A 123 5.45 -10.00 35.77
CA HIS A 123 4.79 -8.86 35.15
C HIS A 123 5.39 -8.46 33.78
N ASP A 124 6.70 -8.61 33.58
CA ASP A 124 7.36 -8.26 32.32
C ASP A 124 7.04 -9.29 31.22
N ASP A 125 6.98 -10.58 31.59
CA ASP A 125 6.59 -11.67 30.67
C ASP A 125 5.14 -11.49 30.17
N GLN A 126 4.23 -11.06 31.05
CA GLN A 126 2.84 -10.78 30.67
C GLN A 126 2.73 -9.54 29.78
N ALA A 127 3.51 -8.49 30.05
CA ALA A 127 3.53 -7.29 29.22
C ALA A 127 4.09 -7.58 27.82
N ASP A 128 5.12 -8.43 27.71
CA ASP A 128 5.70 -8.82 26.44
C ASP A 128 4.79 -9.74 25.63
N ALA A 129 4.04 -10.64 26.29
CA ALA A 129 3.00 -11.44 25.66
C ALA A 129 1.89 -10.58 25.07
N VAL A 130 1.37 -9.61 25.83
CA VAL A 130 0.33 -8.66 25.37
C VAL A 130 0.84 -7.81 24.20
N ARG A 131 2.09 -7.33 24.25
CA ARG A 131 2.70 -6.59 23.13
C ARG A 131 2.85 -7.47 21.89
N ALA A 132 3.26 -8.74 22.04
CA ALA A 132 3.38 -9.68 20.94
C ALA A 132 2.03 -9.98 20.28
N GLU A 133 0.99 -10.18 21.09
CA GLU A 133 -0.38 -10.34 20.63
C GLU A 133 -0.88 -9.12 19.85
N ARG A 134 -0.70 -7.91 20.41
CA ARG A 134 -1.03 -6.66 19.72
C ARG A 134 -0.29 -6.52 18.38
N ARG A 135 0.99 -6.90 18.30
CA ARG A 135 1.74 -6.90 17.03
C ARG A 135 1.14 -7.86 16.01
N ARG A 136 0.83 -9.10 16.41
CA ARG A 136 0.18 -10.10 15.54
C ARG A 136 -1.17 -9.60 15.02
N HIS A 137 -1.95 -8.98 15.90
CA HIS A 137 -3.23 -8.40 15.58
C HIS A 137 -3.09 -7.30 14.52
N LEU A 138 -2.22 -6.31 14.75
CA LEU A 138 -1.99 -5.20 13.82
C LEU A 138 -1.53 -5.67 12.44
N ALA A 139 -0.73 -6.72 12.41
CA ALA A 139 -0.22 -7.23 11.16
C ALA A 139 -1.26 -8.10 10.43
N THR A 140 -2.16 -8.77 11.15
CA THR A 140 -3.38 -9.37 10.54
C THR A 140 -4.28 -8.29 9.92
N LEU A 141 -4.45 -7.13 10.59
CA LEU A 141 -5.21 -6.01 10.02
C LEU A 141 -4.58 -5.44 8.75
N ARG A 142 -3.24 -5.50 8.63
CA ARG A 142 -2.55 -5.12 7.38
C ARG A 142 -2.92 -6.07 6.24
N VAL A 143 -2.85 -7.39 6.46
CA VAL A 143 -3.28 -8.39 5.47
C VAL A 143 -4.74 -8.16 5.05
N MET A 144 -5.63 -7.87 6.00
CA MET A 144 -7.04 -7.57 5.68
C MET A 144 -7.19 -6.29 4.83
N ALA A 145 -6.41 -5.25 5.12
CA ALA A 145 -6.41 -4.02 4.33
C ALA A 145 -5.91 -4.25 2.90
N ASP A 146 -4.86 -5.07 2.73
CA ASP A 146 -4.31 -5.43 1.42
C ASP A 146 -5.34 -6.24 0.60
N ILE A 147 -6.02 -7.20 1.23
CA ILE A 147 -7.15 -7.93 0.62
C ILE A 147 -8.28 -6.98 0.22
N ALA A 148 -8.64 -6.03 1.08
CA ALA A 148 -9.67 -5.04 0.81
C ALA A 148 -9.31 -4.14 -0.39
N GLY A 149 -8.04 -3.75 -0.52
CA GLY A 149 -7.53 -3.00 -1.67
C GLY A 149 -7.76 -3.74 -2.98
N LYS A 150 -7.38 -5.02 -3.06
CA LYS A 150 -7.62 -5.82 -4.27
C LYS A 150 -9.09 -6.07 -4.55
N LEU A 151 -9.90 -6.31 -3.52
CA LEU A 151 -11.36 -6.40 -3.70
C LEU A 151 -11.95 -5.09 -4.24
N THR A 152 -11.33 -3.95 -3.95
CA THR A 152 -11.70 -2.67 -4.54
C THR A 152 -11.39 -2.65 -6.04
N GLU A 153 -10.17 -3.06 -6.43
CA GLU A 153 -9.74 -3.16 -7.84
C GLU A 153 -10.66 -4.09 -8.67
N GLU A 154 -11.08 -5.20 -8.08
CA GLU A 154 -11.98 -6.17 -8.71
C GLU A 154 -13.47 -5.77 -8.66
N SER A 155 -13.79 -4.57 -8.19
CA SER A 155 -15.17 -4.07 -8.02
C SER A 155 -16.04 -4.91 -7.06
N ALA A 156 -15.41 -5.66 -6.16
CA ALA A 156 -16.08 -6.34 -5.05
C ALA A 156 -16.28 -5.40 -3.85
N LEU A 157 -16.87 -4.23 -4.13
CA LEU A 157 -16.90 -3.05 -3.26
C LEU A 157 -17.60 -3.23 -1.91
N PRO A 158 -18.75 -3.94 -1.80
CA PRO A 158 -19.40 -4.14 -0.50
C PRO A 158 -18.51 -4.83 0.54
N ILE A 159 -17.52 -5.59 0.08
CA ILE A 159 -16.67 -6.39 0.96
C ILE A 159 -15.42 -5.63 1.31
N ALA A 160 -14.83 -4.97 0.31
CA ALA A 160 -13.78 -4.00 0.57
C ALA A 160 -14.25 -3.01 1.65
N ARG A 161 -15.50 -2.52 1.56
CA ARG A 161 -16.13 -1.67 2.58
C ARG A 161 -16.13 -2.32 3.95
N ALA A 162 -16.73 -3.51 4.09
CA ALA A 162 -16.86 -4.18 5.39
C ALA A 162 -15.49 -4.48 6.02
N LEU A 163 -14.50 -4.87 5.20
CA LEU A 163 -13.12 -5.07 5.65
C LEU A 163 -12.47 -3.77 6.12
N TYR A 164 -12.57 -2.69 5.34
CA TYR A 164 -12.01 -1.40 5.74
C TYR A 164 -12.69 -0.82 6.97
N GLU A 165 -14.01 -0.99 7.15
CA GLU A 165 -14.73 -0.60 8.37
C GLU A 165 -14.18 -1.33 9.61
N HIS A 166 -13.95 -2.64 9.51
CA HIS A 166 -13.36 -3.43 10.59
C HIS A 166 -11.90 -3.04 10.87
N VAL A 167 -11.06 -2.95 9.83
CA VAL A 167 -9.67 -2.53 9.95
C VAL A 167 -9.58 -1.15 10.59
N LEU A 168 -10.42 -0.22 10.17
CA LEU A 168 -10.46 1.13 10.72
C LEU A 168 -10.87 1.11 12.19
N ALA A 169 -11.99 0.47 12.55
CA ALA A 169 -12.47 0.41 13.92
C ALA A 169 -11.40 -0.18 14.86
N THR A 170 -10.76 -1.26 14.43
CA THR A 170 -9.79 -1.96 15.26
C THR A 170 -8.45 -1.21 15.33
N ARG A 171 -8.01 -0.55 14.25
CA ARG A 171 -6.84 0.35 14.28
C ARG A 171 -7.08 1.58 15.15
N ARG A 172 -8.30 2.11 15.24
CA ARG A 172 -8.64 3.20 16.16
C ARG A 172 -8.46 2.79 17.62
N GLU A 173 -8.94 1.60 17.97
CA GLU A 173 -8.78 1.07 19.33
C GLU A 173 -7.31 0.78 19.66
N LEU A 174 -6.58 0.16 18.73
CA LEU A 174 -5.20 -0.26 19.00
C LEU A 174 -4.18 0.85 18.85
N LEU A 175 -4.30 1.72 17.85
CA LEU A 175 -3.28 2.72 17.47
C LEU A 175 -3.71 4.17 17.72
N GLY A 176 -5.01 4.40 17.91
CA GLY A 176 -5.60 5.74 17.99
C GLY A 176 -6.01 6.31 16.63
N GLU A 177 -6.85 7.34 16.67
CA GLU A 177 -7.46 8.01 15.50
C GLU A 177 -6.44 8.68 14.56
N ARG A 178 -5.35 9.22 15.12
CA ARG A 178 -4.35 10.01 14.38
C ARG A 178 -3.16 9.19 13.87
N ASN A 179 -3.16 7.88 14.07
CA ASN A 179 -2.09 7.03 13.56
C ASN A 179 -2.15 6.94 12.02
N ALA A 180 -0.98 6.96 11.35
CA ALA A 180 -0.89 6.92 9.90
C ALA A 180 -1.62 5.70 9.28
N GLU A 181 -1.52 4.52 9.89
CA GLU A 181 -2.21 3.31 9.43
C GLU A 181 -3.72 3.38 9.63
N THR A 182 -4.18 4.02 10.71
CA THR A 182 -5.61 4.28 10.95
C THR A 182 -6.14 5.25 9.88
N LEU A 183 -5.42 6.32 9.60
CA LEU A 183 -5.79 7.31 8.59
C LEU A 183 -5.74 6.74 7.16
N ASN A 184 -4.83 5.81 6.87
CA ASN A 184 -4.82 5.06 5.61
C ASN A 184 -6.08 4.21 5.44
N ALA A 185 -6.48 3.48 6.48
CA ALA A 185 -7.72 2.70 6.45
C ALA A 185 -8.96 3.59 6.28
N ALA A 186 -9.01 4.74 6.97
CA ALA A 186 -10.10 5.71 6.85
C ALA A 186 -10.20 6.30 5.44
N HIS A 187 -9.06 6.69 4.85
CA HIS A 187 -9.02 7.18 3.48
C HIS A 187 -9.54 6.13 2.49
N ASN A 188 -9.07 4.90 2.58
CA ASN A 188 -9.48 3.83 1.67
C ASN A 188 -10.96 3.48 1.83
N LEU A 189 -11.48 3.48 3.07
CA LEU A 189 -12.92 3.36 3.31
C LEU A 189 -13.70 4.47 2.60
N GLY A 190 -13.24 5.72 2.70
CA GLY A 190 -13.84 6.86 2.01
C GLY A 190 -13.89 6.69 0.49
N VAL A 191 -12.81 6.17 -0.11
CA VAL A 191 -12.75 5.87 -1.55
C VAL A 191 -13.76 4.79 -1.94
N VAL A 192 -13.82 3.68 -1.20
CA VAL A 192 -14.78 2.60 -1.48
C VAL A 192 -16.22 3.06 -1.32
N LEU A 193 -16.52 3.89 -0.32
CA LEU A 193 -17.85 4.49 -0.15
C LEU A 193 -18.22 5.36 -1.35
N GLY A 194 -17.29 6.15 -1.89
CA GLY A 194 -17.51 6.92 -3.10
C GLY A 194 -17.78 6.04 -4.32
N GLN A 195 -17.06 4.92 -4.48
CA GLN A 195 -17.33 3.98 -5.58
C GLN A 195 -18.66 3.22 -5.41
N LEU A 196 -19.19 3.14 -4.19
CA LEU A 196 -20.54 2.65 -3.89
C LEU A 196 -21.62 3.75 -3.99
N GLU A 197 -21.26 4.95 -4.46
CA GLU A 197 -22.14 6.12 -4.56
C GLU A 197 -22.69 6.63 -3.21
N ASP A 198 -22.11 6.19 -2.09
CA ASP A 198 -22.41 6.71 -0.74
C ASP A 198 -21.55 7.96 -0.47
N PHE A 199 -21.71 8.98 -1.31
CA PHE A 199 -20.90 10.19 -1.30
C PHE A 199 -21.04 10.99 -0.01
N SER A 200 -22.21 10.93 0.64
CA SER A 200 -22.46 11.59 1.93
C SER A 200 -21.58 11.00 3.04
N THR A 201 -21.51 9.67 3.14
CA THR A 201 -20.66 9.01 4.14
C THR A 201 -19.19 9.13 3.76
N ALA A 202 -18.86 9.01 2.47
CA ALA A 202 -17.50 9.20 1.95
C ALA A 202 -16.95 10.58 2.33
N ARG A 203 -17.69 11.67 2.05
CA ARG A 203 -17.32 13.04 2.39
C ARG A 203 -17.01 13.19 3.88
N ARG A 204 -17.87 12.67 4.77
CA ARG A 204 -17.66 12.76 6.23
C ARG A 204 -16.38 12.05 6.67
N VAL A 205 -16.11 10.85 6.16
CA VAL A 205 -14.91 10.08 6.51
C VAL A 205 -13.65 10.76 5.94
N LEU A 206 -13.71 11.23 4.70
CA LEU A 206 -12.60 11.88 4.02
C LEU A 206 -12.28 13.25 4.62
N GLU A 207 -13.27 14.04 5.04
CA GLU A 207 -13.08 15.32 5.73
C GLU A 207 -12.32 15.13 7.05
N ALA A 208 -12.78 14.20 7.88
CA ALA A 208 -12.10 13.90 9.15
C ALA A 208 -10.68 13.39 8.92
N THR A 209 -10.48 12.55 7.90
CA THR A 209 -9.16 12.01 7.54
C THR A 209 -8.22 13.10 7.00
N TYR A 210 -8.73 13.98 6.14
CA TYR A 210 -8.00 15.11 5.59
C TYR A 210 -7.55 16.06 6.70
N GLN A 211 -8.46 16.45 7.59
CA GLN A 211 -8.13 17.32 8.73
C GLN A 211 -7.05 16.68 9.62
N ALA A 212 -7.19 15.39 9.94
CA ALA A 212 -6.21 14.70 10.77
C ALA A 212 -4.84 14.57 10.09
N ARG A 213 -4.79 14.29 8.79
CA ARG A 213 -3.54 14.23 8.01
C ARG A 213 -2.91 15.62 7.87
N ARG A 214 -3.72 16.66 7.67
CA ARG A 214 -3.25 18.05 7.66
C ARG A 214 -2.60 18.44 8.99
N ASP A 215 -3.25 18.14 10.11
CA ASP A 215 -2.72 18.48 11.44
C ASP A 215 -1.41 17.72 11.77
N THR A 216 -1.27 16.49 11.28
CA THR A 216 -0.17 15.58 11.67
C THR A 216 1.00 15.57 10.70
N LEU A 217 0.74 15.68 9.40
CA LEU A 217 1.72 15.58 8.31
C LEU A 217 1.94 16.91 7.60
N GLY A 218 1.04 17.88 7.77
CA GLY A 218 1.03 19.15 7.06
C GLY A 218 0.23 19.12 5.75
N GLU A 219 -0.09 20.31 5.23
CA GLU A 219 -0.93 20.52 4.05
C GLU A 219 -0.36 19.90 2.76
N GLY A 220 0.96 20.08 2.55
CA GLY A 220 1.64 19.66 1.32
C GLY A 220 2.07 18.19 1.30
N HIS A 221 1.84 17.42 2.37
CA HIS A 221 2.26 16.03 2.42
C HIS A 221 1.47 15.18 1.40
N PRO A 222 2.10 14.24 0.66
CA PRO A 222 1.43 13.47 -0.38
C PRO A 222 0.12 12.79 0.07
N SER A 223 0.11 12.19 1.26
CA SER A 223 -1.10 11.57 1.82
C SER A 223 -2.21 12.58 2.15
N THR A 224 -1.86 13.80 2.58
CA THR A 224 -2.83 14.88 2.82
C THR A 224 -3.46 15.32 1.50
N LEU A 225 -2.63 15.51 0.47
CA LEU A 225 -3.07 15.87 -0.88
C LEU A 225 -3.97 14.78 -1.49
N SER A 226 -3.65 13.49 -1.34
CA SER A 226 -4.52 12.41 -1.78
C SER A 226 -5.88 12.42 -1.09
N SER A 227 -5.94 12.67 0.22
CA SER A 227 -7.22 12.82 0.93
C SER A 227 -8.00 14.04 0.48
N MET A 228 -7.31 15.16 0.22
CA MET A 228 -7.90 16.39 -0.29
C MET A 228 -8.56 16.17 -1.66
N GLU A 229 -7.90 15.44 -2.57
CA GLU A 229 -8.48 15.09 -3.87
C GLU A 229 -9.70 14.20 -3.76
N SER A 230 -9.65 13.14 -2.94
CA SER A 230 -10.81 12.25 -2.75
C SER A 230 -11.98 12.99 -2.12
N LEU A 231 -11.71 13.89 -1.16
CA LEU A 231 -12.72 14.75 -0.56
C LEU A 231 -13.34 15.69 -1.61
N ALA A 232 -12.53 16.28 -2.48
CA ALA A 232 -13.01 17.12 -3.58
C ALA A 232 -13.89 16.34 -4.56
N THR A 233 -13.54 15.10 -4.89
CA THR A 233 -14.41 14.20 -5.68
C THR A 233 -15.74 13.99 -4.97
N ALA A 234 -15.75 13.65 -3.68
CA ALA A 234 -17.00 13.47 -2.93
C ALA A 234 -17.88 14.75 -2.91
N HIS A 235 -17.28 15.93 -2.75
CA HIS A 235 -18.00 17.20 -2.88
C HIS A 235 -18.59 17.40 -4.28
N SER A 236 -17.80 17.11 -5.32
CA SER A 236 -18.23 17.26 -6.72
C SER A 236 -19.44 16.39 -7.04
N GLU A 237 -19.44 15.13 -6.59
CA GLU A 237 -20.56 14.19 -6.78
C GLU A 237 -21.81 14.56 -5.98
N LEU A 238 -21.65 15.33 -4.89
CA LEU A 238 -22.75 15.92 -4.14
C LEU A 238 -23.26 17.25 -4.73
N GLY A 239 -22.70 17.72 -5.84
CA GLY A 239 -23.03 19.01 -6.46
C GLY A 239 -22.40 20.22 -5.76
N GLU A 240 -21.51 20.00 -4.80
CA GLU A 240 -20.83 21.03 -4.02
C GLU A 240 -19.57 21.54 -4.75
N HIS A 241 -19.73 21.91 -6.03
CA HIS A 241 -18.63 22.17 -6.97
C HIS A 241 -17.69 23.30 -6.52
N ASP A 242 -18.18 24.32 -5.83
CA ASP A 242 -17.33 25.38 -5.27
C ASP A 242 -16.36 24.87 -4.20
N ALA A 243 -16.79 23.91 -3.36
CA ALA A 243 -15.92 23.29 -2.37
C ALA A 243 -14.87 22.41 -3.06
N ALA A 244 -15.29 21.61 -4.04
CA ALA A 244 -14.40 20.79 -4.84
C ALA A 244 -13.34 21.64 -5.57
N ARG A 245 -13.73 22.76 -6.18
CA ARG A 245 -12.83 23.71 -6.85
C ARG A 245 -11.75 24.20 -5.88
N ARG A 246 -12.13 24.72 -4.70
CA ARG A 246 -11.17 25.23 -3.71
C ARG A 246 -10.14 24.19 -3.28
N LEU A 247 -10.60 22.97 -2.99
CA LEU A 247 -9.73 21.86 -2.60
C LEU A 247 -8.77 21.49 -3.73
N LEU A 248 -9.27 21.33 -4.96
CA LEU A 248 -8.44 20.96 -6.11
C LEU A 248 -7.45 22.06 -6.51
N THR A 249 -7.83 23.34 -6.43
CA THR A 249 -6.89 24.45 -6.65
C THR A 249 -5.76 24.43 -5.63
N THR A 250 -6.08 24.25 -4.34
CA THR A 250 -5.08 24.15 -3.27
C THR A 250 -4.14 22.95 -3.49
N CYS A 251 -4.70 21.78 -3.84
CA CYS A 251 -3.91 20.59 -4.14
C CYS A 251 -2.97 20.82 -5.33
N LEU A 252 -3.46 21.46 -6.39
CA LEU A 252 -2.70 21.73 -7.60
C LEU A 252 -1.52 22.67 -7.34
N GLU A 253 -1.71 23.71 -6.51
CA GLU A 253 -0.64 24.60 -6.09
C GLU A 253 0.49 23.84 -5.35
N HIS A 254 0.14 22.94 -4.43
CA HIS A 254 1.13 22.12 -3.75
C HIS A 254 1.86 21.18 -4.71
N ARG A 255 1.14 20.49 -5.62
CA ARG A 255 1.76 19.62 -6.62
C ARG A 255 2.67 20.39 -7.58
N ARG A 256 2.31 21.64 -7.94
CA ARG A 256 3.15 22.51 -8.76
C ARG A 256 4.46 22.84 -8.06
N ARG A 257 4.42 23.21 -6.77
CA ARG A 257 5.63 23.48 -5.98
C ARG A 257 6.53 22.24 -5.90
N THR A 258 5.94 21.07 -5.61
CA THR A 258 6.70 19.81 -5.60
C THR A 258 7.31 19.52 -6.96
N LEU A 259 6.58 19.68 -8.07
CA LEU A 259 7.10 19.45 -9.42
C LEU A 259 8.29 20.38 -9.74
N THR A 260 8.25 21.65 -9.31
CA THR A 260 9.37 22.57 -9.52
C THR A 260 10.60 22.22 -8.67
N GLU A 261 10.40 21.63 -7.50
CA GLU A 261 11.46 21.26 -6.55
C GLU A 261 11.97 19.82 -6.74
N SER A 262 11.24 18.97 -7.48
CA SER A 262 11.59 17.57 -7.71
C SER A 262 12.84 17.41 -8.57
N ALA A 263 13.73 16.52 -8.13
CA ALA A 263 14.86 16.04 -8.92
C ALA A 263 14.38 15.35 -10.21
N SER A 264 15.21 15.36 -11.26
CA SER A 264 14.85 14.86 -12.59
C SER A 264 14.29 13.43 -12.59
N SER A 265 14.74 12.57 -11.68
CA SER A 265 14.25 11.18 -11.54
C SER A 265 12.82 11.07 -10.99
N GLU A 266 12.33 12.06 -10.24
CA GLU A 266 11.00 12.04 -9.62
C GLU A 266 9.98 12.92 -10.35
N ARG A 267 10.45 13.78 -11.27
CA ARG A 267 9.62 14.72 -12.04
C ARG A 267 8.49 14.04 -12.81
N VAL A 268 8.73 12.87 -13.40
CA VAL A 268 7.71 12.12 -14.16
C VAL A 268 6.51 11.77 -13.25
N GLN A 269 6.76 11.31 -12.03
CA GLN A 269 5.68 10.99 -11.08
C GLN A 269 4.99 12.24 -10.54
N ALA A 270 5.77 13.31 -10.30
CA ALA A 270 5.21 14.58 -9.87
C ALA A 270 4.30 15.21 -10.95
N LEU A 271 4.69 15.12 -12.23
CA LEU A 271 3.91 15.59 -13.37
C LEU A 271 2.62 14.78 -13.53
N ALA A 272 2.70 13.44 -13.51
CA ALA A 272 1.50 12.60 -13.59
C ALA A 272 0.48 12.90 -12.48
N ARG A 273 0.96 13.17 -11.25
CA ARG A 273 0.10 13.62 -10.15
C ARG A 273 -0.48 15.01 -10.44
N TYR A 274 0.32 15.95 -10.91
CA TYR A 274 -0.15 17.29 -11.28
C TYR A 274 -1.28 17.22 -12.32
N ASP A 275 -1.07 16.48 -13.41
CA ASP A 275 -2.04 16.34 -14.51
C ASP A 275 -3.34 15.69 -14.05
N THR A 276 -3.23 14.67 -13.19
CA THR A 276 -4.41 14.02 -12.59
C THR A 276 -5.25 15.02 -11.79
N THR A 277 -4.63 15.89 -10.99
CA THR A 277 -5.36 16.93 -10.23
C THR A 277 -5.94 17.98 -11.18
N ALA A 278 -5.18 18.40 -12.19
CA ALA A 278 -5.63 19.39 -13.16
C ALA A 278 -6.85 18.89 -13.95
N GLY A 279 -6.85 17.62 -14.37
CA GLY A 279 -7.99 16.98 -15.03
C GLY A 279 -9.24 16.98 -14.16
N LYS A 280 -9.11 16.61 -12.88
CA LYS A 280 -10.24 16.69 -11.92
C LYS A 280 -10.74 18.12 -11.76
N LEU A 281 -9.84 19.10 -11.68
CA LEU A 281 -10.21 20.51 -11.57
C LEU A 281 -10.95 20.99 -12.82
N LEU A 282 -10.50 20.62 -14.02
CA LEU A 282 -11.19 20.95 -15.27
C LEU A 282 -12.62 20.42 -15.29
N VAL A 283 -12.85 19.17 -14.84
CA VAL A 283 -14.22 18.62 -14.72
C VAL A 283 -15.10 19.50 -13.84
N VAL A 284 -14.60 19.91 -12.67
CA VAL A 284 -15.34 20.78 -11.74
C VAL A 284 -15.57 22.18 -12.34
N LEU A 285 -14.58 22.75 -13.04
CA LEU A 285 -14.72 24.05 -13.69
C LEU A 285 -15.76 24.03 -14.82
N HIS A 286 -15.86 22.92 -15.56
CA HIS A 286 -16.93 22.72 -16.54
C HIS A 286 -18.30 22.61 -15.88
N GLN A 287 -18.42 21.94 -14.73
CA GLN A 287 -19.67 21.88 -13.96
C GLN A 287 -20.10 23.26 -13.42
N LEU A 288 -19.14 24.16 -13.18
CA LEU A 288 -19.38 25.55 -12.77
C LEU A 288 -19.58 26.52 -13.94
N ASP A 289 -19.39 26.08 -15.18
CA ASP A 289 -19.38 26.94 -16.39
C ASP A 289 -18.38 28.12 -16.31
N ASP A 290 -17.25 27.93 -15.61
CA ASP A 290 -16.20 28.97 -15.45
C ASP A 290 -15.23 28.95 -16.64
N ARG A 291 -15.69 29.45 -17.79
CA ARG A 291 -14.95 29.45 -19.05
C ARG A 291 -13.56 30.10 -18.95
N GLN A 292 -13.43 31.18 -18.19
CA GLN A 292 -12.14 31.87 -18.02
C GLN A 292 -11.15 31.01 -17.23
N ALA A 293 -11.60 30.33 -16.17
CA ALA A 293 -10.74 29.45 -15.40
C ALA A 293 -10.30 28.23 -16.23
N ILE A 294 -11.19 27.69 -17.07
CA ILE A 294 -10.87 26.58 -17.99
C ILE A 294 -9.76 26.99 -18.96
N GLU A 295 -9.93 28.14 -19.64
CA GLU A 295 -8.94 28.64 -20.62
C GLU A 295 -7.58 28.88 -19.96
N ARG A 296 -7.54 29.47 -18.75
CA ARG A 296 -6.30 29.66 -17.98
C ARG A 296 -5.64 28.33 -17.60
N MET A 297 -6.43 27.34 -17.17
CA MET A 297 -5.92 26.04 -16.77
C MET A 297 -5.34 25.27 -17.96
N GLN A 298 -6.04 25.27 -19.10
CA GLN A 298 -5.58 24.63 -20.33
C GLN A 298 -4.29 25.27 -20.85
N ALA A 299 -4.20 26.61 -20.84
CA ALA A 299 -2.96 27.30 -21.21
C ALA A 299 -1.80 26.95 -20.27
N SER A 300 -2.07 26.81 -18.97
CA SER A 300 -1.05 26.40 -17.99
C SER A 300 -0.56 24.97 -18.18
N LEU A 301 -1.41 24.06 -18.68
CA LEU A 301 -1.03 22.68 -18.97
C LEU A 301 -0.13 22.60 -20.20
N VAL A 302 -0.51 23.27 -21.29
CA VAL A 302 0.30 23.34 -22.52
C VAL A 302 1.70 23.89 -22.24
N SER A 303 1.80 24.97 -21.45
CA SER A 303 3.09 25.55 -21.09
C SER A 303 3.95 24.64 -20.21
N MET A 304 3.40 23.61 -19.57
CA MET A 304 4.14 22.67 -18.72
C MET A 304 4.67 21.46 -19.49
N ASP A 305 4.01 21.08 -20.59
CA ASP A 305 4.47 20.04 -21.52
C ASP A 305 5.71 20.47 -22.31
N ASP A 306 5.97 21.78 -22.44
CA ASP A 306 7.11 22.36 -23.16
C ASP A 306 8.44 22.33 -22.37
N PHE A 307 8.52 21.69 -21.19
CA PHE A 307 9.80 21.53 -20.48
C PHE A 307 10.65 20.43 -21.17
N PRO A 308 11.77 20.77 -21.81
CA PRO A 308 12.58 19.79 -22.52
C PRO A 308 13.13 18.76 -21.55
N GLU A 309 13.13 17.49 -21.95
CA GLU A 309 13.95 16.45 -21.32
C GLU A 309 15.41 16.95 -21.35
N GLU A 310 15.94 17.40 -20.21
CA GLU A 310 17.36 17.74 -20.13
C GLU A 310 18.18 16.48 -20.42
N ASP A 311 18.83 16.55 -21.57
CA ASP A 311 19.88 15.73 -22.13
C ASP A 311 20.65 14.91 -21.07
N THR A 312 20.27 13.64 -20.90
CA THR A 312 21.10 12.66 -20.18
C THR A 312 22.30 12.19 -21.03
N GLY A 313 22.57 12.86 -22.16
CA GLY A 313 23.65 12.56 -23.09
C GLY A 313 24.91 13.41 -22.90
N ARG A 314 25.93 12.79 -22.29
CA ARG A 314 27.37 13.08 -22.47
C ARG A 314 27.89 14.46 -22.05
N GLN A 315 28.53 14.46 -20.88
CA GLN A 315 29.77 15.23 -20.70
C GLN A 315 30.78 14.42 -19.87
N LEU A 316 31.41 13.43 -20.51
CA LEU A 316 32.74 13.01 -20.08
C LEU A 316 33.67 14.18 -20.37
N ALA A 317 34.09 14.88 -19.31
CA ALA A 317 35.13 15.88 -19.38
C ALA A 317 36.46 15.21 -19.77
N ASP A 318 36.95 15.49 -20.97
CA ASP A 318 38.38 15.39 -21.27
C ASP A 318 39.14 16.40 -20.40
N PRO A 319 40.27 16.02 -19.77
CA PRO A 319 41.09 16.96 -19.02
C PRO A 319 41.86 17.91 -19.96
N PRO A 320 42.17 19.15 -19.53
CA PRO A 320 42.69 20.18 -20.41
C PRO A 320 44.15 19.94 -20.78
N GLY A 321 44.46 20.20 -22.05
CA GLY A 321 45.74 19.93 -22.68
C GLY A 321 46.93 20.73 -22.16
N HIS A 322 48.09 20.07 -22.16
CA HIS A 322 49.40 20.71 -22.22
C HIS A 322 49.79 20.98 -23.68
N ARG A 323 50.18 22.24 -23.96
CA ARG A 323 50.64 22.75 -25.26
C ARG A 323 52.03 22.22 -25.67
N PRO A 324 52.37 22.28 -26.98
CA PRO A 324 53.53 21.61 -27.56
C PRO A 324 54.81 22.47 -27.51
N GLY A 325 55.95 21.80 -27.36
CA GLY A 325 57.29 22.39 -27.43
C GLY A 325 58.27 21.42 -28.11
N SER A 326 58.95 21.93 -29.12
CA SER A 326 59.64 21.22 -30.19
C SER A 326 61.06 20.72 -29.91
N ARG A 327 61.47 19.69 -30.68
CA ARG A 327 62.83 19.34 -31.17
C ARG A 327 63.84 18.73 -30.18
N THR A 328 64.25 17.49 -30.43
CA THR A 328 65.53 17.12 -31.10
C THR A 328 65.76 15.59 -31.06
N SER A 329 65.99 14.97 -32.24
CA SER A 329 66.74 13.71 -32.39
C SER A 329 68.26 14.02 -32.35
N PRO A 330 69.25 13.08 -32.29
CA PRO A 330 69.19 11.68 -32.75
C PRO A 330 70.08 10.60 -32.05
N ALA A 331 69.93 9.34 -32.50
CA ALA A 331 70.91 8.23 -32.57
C ALA A 331 71.48 7.66 -31.23
N ARG A 332 71.70 6.36 -30.99
CA ARG A 332 72.41 5.34 -31.79
C ARG A 332 72.36 3.96 -31.09
N ASP A 333 72.32 2.91 -31.90
CA ASP A 333 73.06 1.62 -31.81
C ASP A 333 73.00 0.67 -30.58
N ARG A 334 72.57 -0.57 -30.93
CA ARG A 334 73.30 -1.87 -30.85
C ARG A 334 73.10 -2.84 -29.68
N ARG A 335 72.77 -4.08 -30.14
CA ARG A 335 73.13 -5.43 -29.65
C ARG A 335 72.45 -5.82 -28.33
N GLY A 336 71.89 -7.01 -28.16
CA GLY A 336 72.03 -8.29 -28.85
C GLY A 336 71.85 -9.37 -27.78
N GLY A 337 71.21 -10.50 -28.09
CA GLY A 337 71.16 -11.62 -27.13
C GLY A 337 69.91 -12.45 -27.22
N ARG A 338 69.94 -13.43 -28.13
CA ARG A 338 69.12 -14.64 -28.05
C ARG A 338 69.45 -15.37 -26.74
N ASN A 339 68.47 -15.93 -26.04
CA ASN A 339 68.52 -17.37 -25.79
C ASN A 339 67.14 -17.99 -25.53
N ARG A 340 66.99 -19.20 -26.07
CA ARG A 340 65.82 -20.07 -26.02
C ARG A 340 65.94 -21.09 -24.86
N ASN A 341 64.84 -21.81 -24.67
CA ASN A 341 64.64 -23.14 -24.05
C ASN A 341 64.02 -23.08 -22.63
N HIS A 342 62.72 -23.36 -22.45
CA HIS A 342 62.04 -24.69 -22.39
C HIS A 342 62.40 -25.51 -21.14
N PRO A 343 61.54 -26.43 -20.64
CA PRO A 343 60.08 -26.59 -20.73
C PRO A 343 59.46 -26.96 -19.33
N PRO A 344 58.20 -27.43 -19.23
CA PRO A 344 57.43 -27.42 -17.98
C PRO A 344 57.40 -28.78 -17.26
N SER A 345 56.84 -28.75 -16.05
CA SER A 345 56.08 -29.86 -15.44
C SER A 345 54.87 -29.29 -14.73
#